data_AF-A0A0Q8W4B0-F1
#
_entry.id   AF-A0A0Q8W4B0-F1
#
_cell.length_a   1.000
_cell.length_b   1.000
_cell.length_c   1.000
_cell.angle_alpha   90.00
_cell.angle_beta   90.00
_cell.angle_gamma   90.00
#
_symmetry.space_group_name_H-M   'P 1'
#
loop_
_entity.id
_entity.type
_entity.pdbx_description
1 polymer ?
#
loop_
_entity_poly.entity_id
_entity_poly.type
_entity_poly.pdbx_seq_one_letter_code
_entity_poly.pdbx_strand_id
1 'polypeptide(L)'
;MFAFTPPEGTAVTEHEVPVPTLAELEQMQAEHAAGEGEAGDRMPQPEVIGEGWSAVVVLPMGAAGLGAAGDDTAGGLDPEASALLGSLTESVEGGRVLHTSLATVLLTDDGRVLAGAVTADRLLDAAASGR
;
A
#
# COMPACT_ATOMS: atom_id res chain seq x y z
N MET A 1 16.39 -20.39 18.48
CA MET A 1 15.52 -21.52 18.10
C MET A 1 14.14 -21.25 18.67
N PHE A 2 13.12 -21.25 17.84
CA PHE A 2 11.72 -21.14 18.28
C PHE A 2 11.13 -22.55 18.30
N ALA A 3 10.69 -23.01 19.48
CA ALA A 3 10.04 -24.31 19.65
C ALA A 3 8.57 -24.09 19.98
N PHE A 4 7.69 -24.60 19.13
CA PHE A 4 6.25 -24.60 19.38
C PHE A 4 5.88 -25.87 20.17
N THR A 5 5.30 -25.71 21.35
CA THR A 5 4.82 -26.83 22.19
C THR A 5 3.33 -26.65 22.45
N PRO A 6 2.46 -27.31 21.67
CA PRO A 6 1.03 -27.19 21.84
C PRO A 6 0.60 -27.79 23.21
N PRO A 7 -0.32 -27.14 23.95
CA PRO A 7 -0.86 -27.68 25.19
C PRO A 7 -1.73 -28.92 24.95
N GLU A 8 -1.95 -29.71 25.99
CA GLU A 8 -2.72 -30.96 25.89
C GLU A 8 -4.16 -30.70 25.41
N GLY A 9 -4.64 -31.53 24.48
CA GLY A 9 -5.96 -31.37 23.86
C GLY A 9 -5.99 -30.48 22.61
N THR A 10 -4.86 -29.90 22.19
CA THR A 10 -4.78 -29.12 20.95
C THR A 10 -4.68 -30.03 19.73
N ALA A 11 -5.65 -29.95 18.82
CA ALA A 11 -5.53 -30.57 17.50
C ALA A 11 -4.64 -29.69 16.61
N VAL A 12 -3.49 -30.24 16.18
CA VAL A 12 -2.61 -29.60 15.21
C VAL A 12 -2.84 -30.27 13.85
N THR A 13 -3.21 -29.48 12.86
CA THR A 13 -3.37 -29.95 11.47
C THR A 13 -2.28 -29.30 10.63
N GLU A 14 -1.39 -30.11 10.07
CA GLU A 14 -0.40 -29.65 9.12
C GLU A 14 -0.99 -29.70 7.70
N HIS A 15 -0.88 -28.58 6.99
CA HIS A 15 -1.23 -28.49 5.59
C HIS A 15 0.05 -28.26 4.79
N GLU A 16 0.42 -29.23 3.96
CA GLU A 16 1.47 -29.00 2.97
C GLU A 16 0.92 -28.02 1.91
N VAL A 17 1.53 -26.84 1.85
CA VAL A 17 1.30 -25.90 0.75
C VAL A 17 2.23 -26.34 -0.38
N PRO A 18 1.71 -26.78 -1.53
CA PRO A 18 2.56 -27.19 -2.65
C PRO A 18 3.43 -26.01 -3.11
N VAL A 19 4.74 -26.23 -3.14
CA VAL A 19 5.68 -25.25 -3.66
C VAL A 19 5.67 -25.33 -5.18
N PRO A 20 5.48 -24.21 -5.90
CA PRO A 20 5.48 -24.22 -7.36
C PRO A 20 6.80 -24.72 -7.93
N THR A 21 6.73 -25.44 -9.05
CA THR A 21 7.89 -25.80 -9.85
C THR A 21 8.45 -24.58 -10.59
N LEU A 22 9.71 -24.65 -11.05
CA LEU A 22 10.32 -23.57 -11.83
C LEU A 22 9.52 -23.24 -13.10
N ALA A 23 9.00 -24.25 -13.80
CA ALA A 23 8.19 -24.05 -14.99
C ALA A 23 6.87 -23.33 -14.69
N GLU A 24 6.23 -23.64 -13.56
CA GLU A 24 5.02 -22.95 -13.11
C GLU A 24 5.33 -21.50 -12.71
N LEU A 25 6.46 -21.23 -12.06
CA LEU A 25 6.89 -19.86 -11.76
C LEU A 25 7.16 -19.04 -13.03
N GLU A 26 7.83 -19.62 -14.03
CA GLU A 26 8.08 -18.99 -15.33
C GLU A 26 6.76 -18.69 -16.06
N GLN A 27 5.81 -19.62 -16.01
CA GLN A 27 4.48 -19.42 -16.60
C GLN A 27 3.71 -18.30 -15.89
N MET A 28 3.70 -18.27 -14.56
CA MET A 28 3.06 -17.20 -13.78
C MET A 28 3.69 -15.82 -14.08
N GLN A 29 5.01 -15.76 -14.25
CA GLN A 29 5.69 -14.52 -14.65
C GLN A 29 5.29 -14.08 -16.06
N ALA A 30 5.19 -15.02 -17.01
CA ALA A 30 4.74 -14.72 -18.36
C ALA A 30 3.28 -14.26 -18.40
N GLU A 31 2.40 -14.86 -17.60
CA GLU A 31 1.00 -14.45 -17.45
C GLU A 31 0.86 -13.07 -16.80
N HIS A 32 1.69 -12.76 -15.78
CA HIS A 32 1.75 -11.42 -15.19
C HIS A 32 2.19 -10.37 -16.22
N ALA A 33 3.28 -10.64 -16.95
CA ALA A 33 3.78 -9.75 -17.99
C ALA A 33 2.79 -9.56 -19.16
N ALA A 34 1.97 -10.58 -19.46
CA ALA A 34 0.91 -10.49 -20.45
C ALA A 34 -0.30 -9.67 -19.95
N GLY A 35 -0.63 -9.74 -18.65
CA GLY A 35 -1.71 -8.98 -18.02
C GLY A 35 -1.41 -7.49 -17.79
N GLU A 36 -0.13 -7.11 -17.73
CA GLU A 36 0.31 -5.71 -17.63
C GLU A 36 -0.10 -4.87 -18.85
N GLY A 37 -0.35 -5.50 -20.01
CA GLY A 37 -0.68 -4.81 -21.26
C GLY A 37 -2.11 -4.25 -21.38
N GLU A 38 -3.10 -4.76 -20.62
CA GLU A 38 -4.50 -4.31 -20.76
C GLU A 38 -4.99 -3.42 -19.59
N ALA A 39 -4.36 -3.51 -18.42
CA ALA A 39 -4.65 -2.70 -17.24
C ALA A 39 -3.59 -1.63 -16.92
N GLY A 40 -2.32 -1.87 -17.30
CA GLY A 40 -1.18 -1.01 -16.92
C GLY A 40 -1.03 0.28 -17.74
N ASP A 41 -1.58 0.35 -18.95
CA ASP A 41 -1.36 1.50 -19.85
C ASP A 41 -2.15 2.76 -19.45
N ARG A 42 -3.04 2.67 -18.44
CA ARG A 42 -3.88 3.78 -17.97
C ARG A 42 -3.63 4.21 -16.52
N MET A 43 -2.82 3.49 -15.75
CA MET A 43 -2.50 3.88 -14.37
C MET A 43 -0.99 4.01 -14.19
N PRO A 44 -0.50 5.14 -13.63
CA PRO A 44 0.93 5.31 -13.39
C PRO A 44 1.42 4.22 -12.44
N GLN A 45 2.58 3.63 -12.77
CA GLN A 45 3.13 2.52 -12.00
C GLN A 45 3.49 2.97 -10.58
N PRO A 46 3.09 2.20 -9.54
CA PRO A 46 3.54 2.46 -8.17
C PRO A 46 5.04 2.19 -8.04
N GLU A 47 5.74 3.04 -7.29
CA GLU A 47 7.09 2.77 -6.83
C GLU A 47 7.02 2.01 -5.50
N VAL A 48 7.89 1.01 -5.30
CA VAL A 48 7.96 0.25 -4.04
C VAL A 48 9.35 0.42 -3.42
N ILE A 49 9.38 0.94 -2.20
CA ILE A 49 10.60 1.17 -1.42
C ILE A 49 10.70 0.09 -0.35
N GLY A 50 11.78 -0.69 -0.36
CA GLY A 50 12.02 -1.77 0.60
C GLY A 50 11.37 -3.10 0.23
N GLU A 51 11.48 -4.08 1.11
CA GLU A 51 11.05 -5.47 0.86
C GLU A 51 10.25 -6.04 2.05
N GLY A 52 9.42 -7.05 1.76
CA GLY A 52 8.63 -7.76 2.76
C GLY A 52 7.71 -6.86 3.59
N TRP A 53 7.66 -7.08 4.89
CA TRP A 53 6.83 -6.30 5.83
C TRP A 53 7.25 -4.83 5.97
N SER A 54 8.46 -4.48 5.53
CA SER A 54 8.96 -3.10 5.57
C SER A 54 8.69 -2.31 4.29
N ALA A 55 8.06 -2.94 3.29
CA ALA A 55 7.80 -2.31 2.01
C ALA A 55 6.82 -1.13 2.15
N VAL A 56 7.14 -0.06 1.43
CA VAL A 56 6.30 1.13 1.29
C VAL A 56 5.97 1.30 -0.18
N VAL A 57 4.68 1.32 -0.49
CA VAL A 57 4.17 1.62 -1.84
C VAL A 57 3.97 3.13 -1.95
N VAL A 58 4.51 3.73 -3.00
CA VAL A 58 4.36 5.14 -3.35
C VAL A 58 3.52 5.24 -4.61
N LEU A 59 2.34 5.81 -4.47
CA LEU A 59 1.44 6.12 -5.58
C LEU A 59 1.64 7.59 -5.96
N PRO A 60 1.98 7.88 -7.24
CA PRO A 60 2.13 9.25 -7.69
C PRO A 60 0.78 9.98 -7.72
N MET A 61 0.83 11.30 -7.82
CA MET A 61 -0.38 12.11 -7.86
C MET A 61 -1.32 11.68 -8.98
N GLY A 62 -2.63 11.65 -8.70
CA GLY A 62 -3.66 11.21 -9.65
C GLY A 62 -3.81 9.70 -9.80
N ALA A 63 -2.85 8.88 -9.33
CA ALA A 63 -2.92 7.41 -9.42
C ALA A 63 -4.05 6.81 -8.57
N ALA A 64 -4.27 7.38 -7.38
CA ALA A 64 -5.28 6.89 -6.45
C ALA A 64 -6.70 7.39 -6.78
N GLY A 65 -6.89 8.21 -7.83
CA GLY A 65 -8.15 8.92 -8.07
C GLY A 65 -8.52 9.95 -6.98
N LEU A 66 -7.71 10.03 -5.91
CA LEU A 66 -7.85 10.98 -4.79
C LEU A 66 -7.25 12.36 -5.12
N GLY A 67 -6.62 12.53 -6.29
CA GLY A 67 -5.84 13.72 -6.66
C GLY A 67 -5.98 14.18 -8.11
N ALA A 68 -6.99 13.72 -8.86
CA ALA A 68 -7.29 14.21 -10.22
C ALA A 68 -8.38 15.31 -10.22
N ALA A 69 -8.31 16.23 -9.26
CA ALA A 69 -9.07 17.48 -9.29
C ALA A 69 -8.08 18.65 -9.32
N GLY A 70 -7.30 18.73 -10.39
CA GLY A 70 -6.58 19.94 -10.73
C GLY A 70 -7.56 20.92 -11.38
N ASP A 71 -8.12 21.84 -10.58
CA ASP A 71 -8.27 23.27 -10.90
C ASP A 71 -8.83 24.01 -9.66
N ASP A 72 -8.00 24.85 -9.04
CA ASP A 72 -8.30 26.05 -8.24
C ASP A 72 -9.38 26.07 -7.13
N THR A 73 -9.89 24.94 -6.64
CA THR A 73 -10.65 24.91 -5.38
C THR A 73 -10.41 23.61 -4.61
N ALA A 74 -10.30 23.70 -3.29
CA ALA A 74 -10.28 22.57 -2.37
C ALA A 74 -11.61 21.77 -2.39
N GLY A 75 -11.94 21.08 -3.49
CA GLY A 75 -13.31 20.60 -3.75
C GLY A 75 -13.45 19.44 -4.75
N GLY A 76 -12.45 18.57 -4.90
CA GLY A 76 -12.55 17.38 -5.78
C GLY A 76 -13.31 16.19 -5.17
N LEU A 77 -13.60 16.24 -3.88
CA LEU A 77 -14.35 15.23 -3.14
C LEU A 77 -15.66 15.87 -2.69
N ASP A 78 -16.75 15.11 -2.73
CA ASP A 78 -18.01 15.54 -2.13
C ASP A 78 -17.76 16.07 -0.71
N PRO A 79 -18.44 17.14 -0.25
CA PRO A 79 -18.21 17.72 1.07
C PRO A 79 -18.31 16.70 2.21
N GLU A 80 -19.19 15.71 2.08
CA GLU A 80 -19.29 14.58 3.01
C GLU A 80 -18.05 13.68 2.96
N ALA A 81 -17.54 13.34 1.78
CA ALA A 81 -16.32 12.55 1.64
C ALA A 81 -15.10 13.29 2.21
N SER A 82 -15.02 14.61 2.04
CA SER A 82 -13.99 15.45 2.65
C SER A 82 -14.07 15.46 4.17
N ALA A 83 -15.28 15.56 4.73
CA ALA A 83 -15.50 15.52 6.18
C ALA A 83 -15.18 14.13 6.77
N LEU A 84 -15.54 13.06 6.07
CA LEU A 84 -15.19 11.69 6.46
C LEU A 84 -13.68 11.46 6.39
N LEU A 85 -13.02 11.93 5.34
CA LEU A 85 -11.56 11.83 5.25
C LEU A 85 -10.91 12.57 6.42
N GLY A 86 -11.36 13.78 6.73
CA GLY A 86 -10.86 14.56 7.87
C GLY A 86 -11.14 13.94 9.23
N SER A 87 -12.16 13.09 9.39
CA SER A 87 -12.45 12.40 10.66
C SER A 87 -11.67 11.10 10.83
N LEU A 88 -11.29 10.45 9.73
CA LEU A 88 -10.51 9.22 9.73
C LEU A 88 -8.99 9.45 9.78
N THR A 89 -8.55 10.66 9.43
CA THR A 89 -7.13 11.00 9.32
C THR A 89 -6.70 12.01 10.37
N GLU A 90 -5.42 11.96 10.72
CA GLU A 90 -4.75 12.93 11.56
C GLU A 90 -3.86 13.83 10.70
N SER A 91 -3.91 15.15 10.93
CA SER A 91 -3.04 16.11 10.25
C SER A 91 -1.62 16.03 10.82
N VAL A 92 -0.64 15.94 9.93
CA VAL A 92 0.80 15.88 10.26
C VAL A 92 1.58 16.87 9.40
N GLU A 93 2.85 17.08 9.74
CA GLU A 93 3.74 17.87 8.88
C GLU A 93 3.89 17.18 7.51
N GLY A 94 3.50 17.89 6.43
CA GLY A 94 3.55 17.39 5.06
C GLY A 94 2.32 16.60 4.59
N GLY A 95 1.24 16.54 5.38
CA GLY A 95 -0.06 16.03 4.91
C GLY A 95 -0.97 15.46 6.00
N ARG A 96 -1.55 14.28 5.72
CA ARG A 96 -2.48 13.58 6.62
C ARG A 96 -2.19 12.09 6.68
N VAL A 97 -2.32 11.50 7.86
CA VAL A 97 -2.09 10.08 8.10
C VAL A 97 -3.38 9.37 8.48
N LEU A 98 -3.64 8.23 7.85
CA LEU A 98 -4.58 7.23 8.31
C LEU A 98 -3.79 6.07 8.92
N HIS A 99 -4.04 5.77 10.18
CA HIS A 99 -3.37 4.67 10.87
C HIS A 99 -4.38 3.58 11.25
N THR A 100 -4.03 2.34 10.95
CA THR A 100 -4.79 1.14 11.34
C THR A 100 -3.85 0.11 11.94
N SER A 101 -4.40 -0.94 12.55
CA SER A 101 -3.59 -2.03 13.11
C SER A 101 -2.82 -2.85 12.07
N LEU A 102 -3.21 -2.79 10.79
CA LEU A 102 -2.60 -3.58 9.71
C LEU A 102 -1.69 -2.75 8.81
N ALA A 103 -2.04 -1.50 8.56
CA ALA A 103 -1.30 -0.62 7.67
C ALA A 103 -1.47 0.84 8.07
N THR A 104 -0.48 1.63 7.68
CA THR A 104 -0.50 3.09 7.76
C THR A 104 -0.51 3.64 6.34
N VAL A 105 -1.24 4.73 6.13
CA VAL A 105 -1.32 5.46 4.86
C VAL A 105 -1.03 6.93 5.13
N LEU A 106 -0.16 7.53 4.32
CA LEU A 106 0.15 8.96 4.31
C LEU A 106 -0.35 9.57 3.00
N LEU A 107 -1.22 10.58 3.10
CA LEU A 107 -1.61 11.45 2.01
C LEU A 107 -0.77 12.71 2.11
N THR A 108 0.12 12.94 1.16
CA THR A 108 1.04 14.08 1.20
C THR A 108 0.41 15.33 0.58
N ASP A 109 0.89 16.51 0.97
CA ASP A 109 0.42 17.79 0.42
C ASP A 109 0.75 17.97 -1.07
N ASP A 110 1.78 17.26 -1.57
CA ASP A 110 2.12 17.20 -3.00
C ASP A 110 1.24 16.23 -3.81
N GLY A 111 0.25 15.60 -3.16
CA GLY A 111 -0.77 14.76 -3.81
C GLY A 111 -0.38 13.30 -3.99
N ARG A 112 0.77 12.86 -3.49
CA ARG A 112 1.17 11.44 -3.46
C ARG A 112 0.45 10.70 -2.33
N VAL A 113 0.37 9.38 -2.47
CA VAL A 113 -0.15 8.49 -1.43
C VAL A 113 0.89 7.42 -1.13
N LEU A 114 1.29 7.31 0.13
CA LEU A 114 2.23 6.29 0.59
C LEU A 114 1.52 5.31 1.53
N ALA A 115 1.77 4.02 1.39
CA ALA A 115 1.14 3.00 2.24
C ALA A 115 2.10 1.85 2.57
N GLY A 116 2.01 1.33 3.79
CA GLY A 116 2.79 0.16 4.22
C GLY A 116 2.44 -0.32 5.63
N ALA A 117 2.91 -1.51 5.99
CA ALA A 117 2.78 -2.09 7.34
C ALA A 117 3.85 -1.51 8.31
N VAL A 118 4.11 -0.21 8.20
CA VAL A 118 5.16 0.53 8.92
C VAL A 118 4.57 1.68 9.73
N THR A 119 5.40 2.31 10.56
CA THR A 119 4.99 3.49 11.35
C THR A 119 4.79 4.73 10.47
N ALA A 120 4.03 5.71 10.97
CA ALA A 120 3.83 6.99 10.29
C ALA A 120 5.17 7.70 10.00
N ASP A 121 6.09 7.73 10.97
CA ASP A 121 7.43 8.30 10.81
C ASP A 121 8.18 7.67 9.63
N ARG A 122 8.03 6.36 9.43
CA ARG A 122 8.67 5.68 8.29
C ARG A 122 8.09 6.08 6.94
N LEU A 123 6.79 6.36 6.86
CA LEU A 123 6.19 6.89 5.65
C LEU A 123 6.64 8.32 5.37
N LEU A 124 6.80 9.15 6.42
CA LEU A 124 7.32 10.51 6.29
C LEU A 124 8.78 10.51 5.80
N ASP A 125 9.62 9.64 6.35
CA ASP A 125 11.02 9.45 5.90
C ASP A 125 11.08 9.00 4.43
N ALA A 126 10.22 8.06 4.04
CA ALA A 126 10.12 7.61 2.65
C ALA A 126 9.67 8.73 1.71
N ALA A 127 8.69 9.54 2.13
CA ALA A 127 8.20 10.70 1.36
C ALA A 127 9.28 11.79 1.17
N ALA A 128 10.17 11.96 2.15
CA ALA A 128 11.29 12.89 2.09
C ALA A 128 12.46 12.39 1.22
N SER A 129 12.69 11.07 1.20
CA SER A 129 13.78 10.44 0.45
C SER A 129 13.48 10.29 -1.04
N GLY A 130 12.19 10.13 -1.41
CA GLY A 130 11.74 10.07 -2.80
C GLY A 130 11.41 11.45 -3.39
N ARG A 131 12.22 12.47 -3.11
CA ARG A 131 12.08 13.84 -3.64
C ARG A 131 13.29 14.22 -4.50
#